data_AF-A0A8S2JLV0-F1
#
_entry.id   AF-A0A8S2JLV0-F1
#
_cell.length_a   1.000
_cell.length_b   1.000
_cell.length_c   1.000
_cell.angle_alpha   90.00
_cell.angle_beta   90.00
_cell.angle_gamma   90.00
#
_symmetry.space_group_name_H-M   'P 1'
#
loop_
_entity.id
_entity.type
_entity.pdbx_description
1 polymer ?
#
loop_
_entity_poly.entity_id
_entity_poly.type
_entity_poly.pdbx_seq_one_letter_code
_entity_poly.pdbx_strand_id
1 'polypeptide(L)'
;MDRHAEGTITSITGIQQAIADSYGEQIDYWSIYYLLHDKMKLLYGLLEDSPRFTHDPNRLKHIIQFLFKYAYALNLEKNNEAIICYMDESYVSIGHQVQPIELVWAYVKGYIAKQFSSSRTLQQLIEQTKKGFNGDGVGHEGVSADMVRKMISHTHKYCNMLIDDLLLKGTIDDIKNADGYKQADEKEEDDDEDDDINTGAVNGNE
;
A
#
# COMPACT_ATOMS: atom_id res chain seq x y z
N MET A 1 -38.43 -21.15 -16.44
CA MET A 1 -36.99 -20.97 -16.67
C MET A 1 -36.74 -19.48 -16.62
N ASP A 2 -36.66 -18.96 -15.39
CA ASP A 2 -36.47 -17.55 -15.14
C ASP A 2 -35.00 -17.19 -15.32
N ARG A 3 -34.78 -16.10 -16.05
CA ARG A 3 -33.47 -15.51 -16.29
C ARG A 3 -33.03 -14.85 -14.98
N HIS A 4 -32.12 -15.50 -14.25
CA HIS A 4 -31.40 -14.82 -13.18
C HIS A 4 -30.58 -13.69 -13.80
N ALA A 5 -30.75 -12.50 -13.25
CA ALA A 5 -30.06 -11.30 -13.65
C ALA A 5 -28.54 -11.53 -13.64
N GLU A 6 -27.89 -11.29 -14.77
CA GLU A 6 -26.45 -11.05 -14.85
C GLU A 6 -26.16 -9.68 -14.22
N GLY A 7 -26.36 -9.57 -12.92
CA GLY A 7 -25.82 -8.47 -12.13
C GLY A 7 -24.40 -8.85 -11.77
N THR A 8 -23.40 -8.14 -12.31
CA THR A 8 -22.02 -8.27 -11.85
C THR A 8 -22.00 -8.01 -10.35
N ILE A 9 -21.67 -9.03 -9.54
CA ILE A 9 -21.56 -8.86 -8.09
C ILE A 9 -20.31 -8.04 -7.82
N THR A 10 -20.48 -6.76 -7.45
CA THR A 10 -19.39 -5.80 -7.25
C THR A 10 -19.16 -5.43 -5.78
N SER A 11 -19.83 -6.06 -4.81
CA SER A 11 -19.63 -5.79 -3.37
C SER A 11 -19.72 -7.04 -2.48
N ILE A 12 -19.11 -7.01 -1.28
CA ILE A 12 -19.25 -8.09 -0.28
C ILE A 12 -20.72 -8.23 0.14
N THR A 13 -21.47 -7.13 0.23
CA THR A 13 -22.92 -7.15 0.47
C THR A 13 -23.65 -7.89 -0.64
N GLY A 14 -23.27 -7.68 -1.90
CA GLY A 14 -23.81 -8.43 -3.03
C GLY A 14 -23.49 -9.93 -2.96
N ILE A 15 -22.31 -10.31 -2.47
CA ILE A 15 -21.93 -11.70 -2.22
C ILE A 15 -22.75 -12.29 -1.06
N GLN A 16 -22.90 -11.56 0.05
CA GLN A 16 -23.73 -11.97 1.19
C GLN A 16 -25.17 -12.22 0.76
N GLN A 17 -25.75 -11.30 -0.02
CA GLN A 17 -27.10 -11.43 -0.53
C GLN A 17 -27.23 -12.62 -1.48
N ALA A 18 -26.27 -12.80 -2.40
CA ALA A 18 -26.26 -13.94 -3.31
C ALA A 18 -26.16 -15.28 -2.57
N ILE A 19 -25.37 -15.35 -1.50
CA ILE A 19 -25.25 -16.55 -0.64
C ILE A 19 -26.55 -16.78 0.13
N ALA A 20 -27.14 -15.74 0.71
CA ALA A 20 -28.41 -15.83 1.42
C ALA A 20 -29.54 -16.29 0.47
N ASP A 21 -29.59 -15.75 -0.74
CA ASP A 21 -30.59 -16.11 -1.74
C ASP A 21 -30.42 -17.53 -2.27
N SER A 22 -29.17 -18.00 -2.40
CA SER A 22 -28.86 -19.31 -2.99
C SER A 22 -28.89 -20.45 -1.98
N TYR A 23 -28.52 -20.17 -0.73
CA TYR A 23 -28.30 -21.20 0.29
C TYR A 23 -29.13 -21.00 1.56
N GLY A 24 -29.86 -19.89 1.70
CA GLY A 24 -30.66 -19.58 2.88
C GLY A 24 -29.84 -19.27 4.13
N GLU A 25 -28.52 -19.09 3.97
CA GLU A 25 -27.59 -18.83 5.07
C GLU A 25 -27.09 -17.39 5.01
N GLN A 26 -27.04 -16.74 6.18
CA GLN A 26 -26.31 -15.49 6.33
C GLN A 26 -24.91 -15.78 6.83
N ILE A 27 -23.92 -15.45 6.01
CA ILE A 27 -22.52 -15.44 6.40
C ILE A 27 -22.16 -14.01 6.84
N ASP A 28 -21.42 -13.91 7.94
CA ASP A 28 -20.99 -12.61 8.42
C ASP A 28 -20.00 -11.95 7.44
N TYR A 29 -20.02 -10.63 7.44
CA TYR A 29 -19.23 -9.80 6.54
C TYR A 29 -17.73 -10.14 6.61
N TRP A 30 -17.22 -10.32 7.83
CA TRP A 30 -15.80 -10.53 8.06
C TRP A 30 -15.34 -11.90 7.57
N SER A 31 -16.14 -12.95 7.70
CA SER A 31 -15.81 -14.27 7.17
C SER A 31 -15.64 -14.26 5.65
N ILE A 32 -16.52 -13.57 4.92
CA ILE A 32 -16.36 -13.41 3.46
C ILE A 32 -15.14 -12.55 3.15
N TYR A 33 -14.95 -11.45 3.87
CA TYR A 33 -13.78 -10.59 3.72
C TYR A 33 -12.47 -11.36 3.91
N TYR A 34 -12.32 -12.11 5.01
CA TYR A 34 -11.14 -12.91 5.30
C TYR A 34 -10.92 -14.01 4.26
N LEU A 35 -11.97 -14.68 3.80
CA LEU A 35 -11.85 -15.70 2.77
C LEU A 35 -11.30 -15.11 1.46
N LEU A 36 -11.85 -13.98 1.00
CA LEU A 36 -11.44 -13.33 -0.24
C LEU A 36 -10.04 -12.71 -0.14
N HIS A 37 -9.77 -12.02 0.96
CA HIS A 37 -8.54 -11.24 1.15
C HIS A 37 -7.37 -12.09 1.64
N ASP A 38 -7.57 -12.92 2.67
CA ASP A 38 -6.49 -13.73 3.25
C ASP A 38 -6.25 -15.03 2.50
N LYS A 39 -7.30 -15.78 2.18
CA LYS A 39 -7.15 -17.12 1.57
C LYS A 39 -7.02 -17.09 0.06
N MET A 40 -7.81 -16.27 -0.62
CA MET A 40 -7.81 -16.23 -2.07
C MET A 40 -6.85 -15.19 -2.65
N LYS A 41 -6.28 -14.32 -1.81
CA LYS A 41 -5.39 -13.20 -2.19
C LYS A 41 -5.97 -12.35 -3.34
N LEU A 42 -7.29 -12.31 -3.45
CA LEU A 42 -7.99 -11.52 -4.45
C LEU A 42 -8.07 -10.09 -3.92
N LEU A 43 -7.03 -9.33 -4.18
CA LEU A 43 -6.97 -7.90 -3.93
C LEU A 43 -7.66 -7.17 -5.10
N TYR A 44 -8.99 -7.19 -5.07
CA TYR A 44 -9.77 -6.31 -5.93
C TYR A 44 -9.98 -4.97 -5.23
N GLY A 45 -9.65 -3.89 -5.96
CA GLY A 45 -9.91 -2.53 -5.52
C GLY A 45 -11.37 -2.34 -5.13
N LEU A 46 -11.56 -1.66 -3.99
CA LEU A 46 -12.75 -0.92 -3.61
C LEU A 46 -14.06 -1.54 -4.07
N LEU A 47 -14.44 -2.63 -3.41
CA LEU A 47 -15.85 -2.97 -3.27
C LEU A 47 -16.53 -1.77 -2.61
N GLU A 48 -17.64 -1.27 -3.18
CA GLU A 48 -18.35 -0.04 -2.74
C GLU A 48 -18.75 -0.04 -1.25
N ASP A 49 -18.74 -1.22 -0.60
CA ASP A 49 -19.12 -1.43 0.80
C ASP A 49 -17.98 -1.94 1.70
N SER A 50 -16.71 -1.94 1.24
CA SER A 50 -15.58 -2.26 2.13
C SER A 50 -15.62 -1.26 3.29
N PRO A 51 -15.62 -1.71 4.58
CA PRO A 51 -15.83 -0.81 5.68
C PRO A 51 -14.71 0.21 5.59
N ARG A 52 -15.13 1.46 5.51
CA ARG A 52 -14.30 2.66 5.48
C ARG A 52 -13.18 2.51 6.51
N PHE A 53 -12.04 3.14 6.23
CA PHE A 53 -10.85 3.22 7.08
C PHE A 53 -11.12 2.92 8.56
N THR A 54 -10.28 2.06 9.14
CA THR A 54 -10.20 1.76 10.58
C THR A 54 -10.85 2.82 11.47
N HIS A 55 -11.88 2.43 12.23
CA HIS A 55 -12.54 3.32 13.19
C HIS A 55 -11.67 3.65 14.42
N ASP A 56 -10.41 3.22 14.44
CA ASP A 56 -9.46 3.55 15.49
C ASP A 56 -9.09 5.05 15.44
N PRO A 57 -9.49 5.84 16.47
CA PRO A 57 -9.22 7.27 16.50
C PRO A 57 -7.72 7.62 16.46
N ASN A 58 -6.86 6.78 17.05
CA ASN A 58 -5.41 7.03 17.08
C ASN A 58 -4.82 6.87 15.68
N ARG A 59 -5.23 5.81 14.98
CA ARG A 59 -4.80 5.58 13.61
C ARG A 59 -5.32 6.65 12.64
N LEU A 60 -6.57 7.08 12.80
CA LEU A 60 -7.11 8.20 12.02
C LEU A 60 -6.32 9.50 12.27
N LYS A 61 -5.97 9.79 13.53
CA LYS A 61 -5.12 10.94 13.88
C LYS A 61 -3.77 10.88 13.15
N HIS A 62 -3.11 9.72 13.15
CA HIS A 62 -1.82 9.55 12.47
C HIS A 62 -1.92 9.70 10.96
N ILE A 63 -2.96 9.13 10.33
CA ILE A 63 -3.22 9.30 8.90
C ILE A 63 -3.40 10.78 8.56
N ILE A 64 -4.19 11.52 9.34
CA ILE A 64 -4.39 12.95 9.12
C ILE A 64 -3.08 13.74 9.28
N GLN A 65 -2.31 13.46 10.34
CA GLN A 65 -1.00 14.08 10.56
C GLN A 65 -0.05 13.82 9.39
N PHE A 66 0.01 12.58 8.91
CA PHE A 66 0.79 12.21 7.73
C PHE A 66 0.37 13.03 6.51
N LEU A 67 -0.92 13.09 6.18
CA LEU A 67 -1.41 13.82 5.00
C LEU A 67 -1.00 15.30 5.03
N PHE A 68 -1.08 15.94 6.20
CA PHE A 68 -0.63 17.34 6.36
C PHE A 68 0.88 17.48 6.25
N LYS A 69 1.67 16.62 6.92
CA LYS A 69 3.15 16.65 6.83
C LYS A 69 3.61 16.41 5.40
N TYR A 70 2.96 15.48 4.71
CA TYR A 70 3.27 15.13 3.33
C TYR A 70 2.89 16.25 2.35
N ALA A 71 1.70 16.85 2.49
CA ALA A 71 1.31 18.03 1.71
C ALA A 71 2.28 19.21 1.92
N TYR A 72 2.75 19.41 3.16
CA TYR A 72 3.77 20.41 3.45
C TYR A 72 5.10 20.08 2.75
N ALA A 73 5.57 18.83 2.82
CA ALA A 73 6.79 18.39 2.13
C ALA A 73 6.69 18.58 0.60
N LEU A 74 5.53 18.29 0.00
CA LEU A 74 5.27 18.52 -1.44
C LEU A 74 5.41 20.00 -1.81
N ASN A 75 4.97 20.91 -0.94
CA ASN A 75 5.15 22.34 -1.15
C ASN A 75 6.62 22.77 -1.07
N LEU A 76 7.40 22.23 -0.12
CA LEU A 76 8.84 22.47 -0.04
C LEU A 76 9.58 21.96 -1.29
N GLU A 77 9.22 20.76 -1.77
CA GLU A 77 9.78 20.19 -3.00
C GLU A 77 9.47 21.06 -4.23
N LYS A 78 8.22 21.49 -4.37
CA LYS A 78 7.79 22.39 -5.46
C LYS A 78 8.55 23.71 -5.48
N ASN A 79 8.92 24.23 -4.30
CA ASN A 79 9.69 25.47 -4.17
C ASN A 79 11.21 25.25 -4.32
N ASN A 80 11.67 24.02 -4.56
CA ASN A 80 13.08 23.62 -4.55
C ASN A 80 13.79 23.85 -3.20
N GLU A 81 13.04 23.81 -2.11
CA GLU A 81 13.57 23.96 -0.74
C GLU A 81 13.96 22.61 -0.13
N ALA A 82 13.35 21.52 -0.61
CA ALA A 82 13.62 20.15 -0.16
C ALA A 82 13.52 19.14 -1.32
N ILE A 83 13.98 17.91 -1.08
CA ILE A 83 13.74 16.74 -1.94
C ILE A 83 13.01 15.71 -1.09
N ILE A 84 11.93 15.12 -1.61
CA ILE A 84 11.23 14.06 -0.89
C ILE A 84 11.92 12.72 -1.18
N CYS A 85 12.32 12.04 -0.10
CA CYS A 85 12.71 10.64 -0.17
C CYS A 85 11.47 9.78 0.11
N TYR A 86 10.97 9.11 -0.93
CA TYR A 86 9.81 8.22 -0.84
C TYR A 86 10.27 6.86 -0.27
N MET A 87 10.16 6.70 1.04
CA MET A 87 10.54 5.48 1.76
C MET A 87 9.30 4.64 2.09
N ASP A 88 9.49 3.49 2.72
CA ASP A 88 8.38 2.63 3.16
C ASP A 88 7.46 3.39 4.14
N GLU A 89 6.20 3.60 3.75
CA GLU A 89 5.20 4.35 4.50
C GLU A 89 4.21 3.40 5.20
N SER A 90 4.73 2.34 5.85
CA SER A 90 3.94 1.27 6.49
C SER A 90 2.89 1.78 7.50
N TYR A 91 3.07 3.01 7.99
CA TYR A 91 2.18 3.69 8.93
C TYR A 91 0.82 4.13 8.36
N VAL A 92 0.69 4.30 7.03
CA VAL A 92 -0.54 4.85 6.39
C VAL A 92 -1.44 3.74 5.83
N SER A 93 -0.86 2.61 5.44
CA SER A 93 -1.57 1.49 4.85
C SER A 93 -0.93 0.17 5.25
N ILE A 94 -1.76 -0.81 5.64
CA ILE A 94 -1.31 -2.20 5.86
C ILE A 94 -1.09 -2.91 4.50
N GLY A 95 -1.61 -2.33 3.42
CA GLY A 95 -1.45 -2.87 2.07
C GLY A 95 -0.22 -2.28 1.38
N HIS A 96 0.71 -3.15 1.00
CA HIS A 96 1.92 -2.85 0.20
C HIS A 96 1.60 -2.25 -1.20
N GLN A 97 0.32 -2.13 -1.55
CA GLN A 97 -0.14 -1.83 -2.91
C GLN A 97 -0.16 -0.34 -3.24
N VAL A 98 -0.02 0.51 -2.22
CA VAL A 98 -0.10 1.97 -2.36
C VAL A 98 1.24 2.65 -2.07
N GLN A 99 2.24 1.90 -1.66
CA GLN A 99 3.57 2.41 -1.33
C GLN A 99 4.45 2.37 -2.59
N PRO A 100 5.03 3.51 -3.03
CA PRO A 100 5.81 3.54 -4.27
C PRO A 100 6.95 2.54 -4.31
N ILE A 101 7.65 2.36 -3.17
CA ILE A 101 8.79 1.46 -3.07
C ILE A 101 8.40 -0.02 -3.22
N GLU A 102 7.24 -0.41 -2.69
CA GLU A 102 6.73 -1.77 -2.85
C GLU A 102 6.31 -2.04 -4.29
N LEU A 103 5.78 -1.04 -5.00
CA LEU A 103 5.48 -1.14 -6.43
C LEU A 103 6.76 -1.31 -7.26
N VAL A 104 7.84 -0.60 -6.91
CA VAL A 104 9.17 -0.78 -7.51
C VAL A 104 9.67 -2.19 -7.27
N TRP A 105 9.62 -2.67 -6.02
CA TRP A 105 10.05 -4.01 -5.67
C TRP A 105 9.22 -5.10 -6.33
N ALA A 106 7.90 -4.91 -6.48
CA ALA A 106 7.04 -5.84 -7.20
C ALA A 106 7.46 -5.97 -8.67
N TYR A 107 7.76 -4.85 -9.33
CA TYR A 107 8.28 -4.83 -10.69
C TYR A 107 9.61 -5.57 -10.82
N VAL A 108 10.58 -5.28 -9.93
CA VAL A 108 11.90 -5.94 -9.93
C VAL A 108 11.78 -7.44 -9.63
N LYS A 109 11.01 -7.83 -8.62
CA LYS A 109 10.76 -9.24 -8.27
C LYS A 109 10.10 -9.98 -9.44
N GLY A 110 9.19 -9.34 -10.16
CA GLY A 110 8.58 -9.90 -11.37
C GLY A 110 9.61 -10.25 -12.45
N TYR A 111 10.61 -9.38 -12.68
CA TYR A 111 11.71 -9.66 -13.60
C TYR A 111 12.60 -10.83 -13.12
N ILE A 112 12.98 -10.84 -11.84
CA ILE A 112 13.81 -11.90 -11.25
C ILE A 112 13.09 -13.26 -11.30
N ALA A 113 11.80 -13.29 -11.01
CA ALA A 113 11.00 -14.52 -10.97
C ALA A 113 10.92 -15.20 -12.34
N LYS A 114 10.81 -14.43 -13.43
CA LYS A 114 10.79 -14.95 -14.81
C LYS A 114 12.08 -15.69 -15.21
N GLN A 115 13.17 -15.48 -14.49
CA GLN A 115 14.48 -16.08 -14.75
C GLN A 115 14.82 -17.17 -13.72
N PHE A 116 13.83 -17.64 -12.98
CA PHE A 116 14.02 -18.71 -12.01
C PHE A 116 14.49 -20.01 -12.68
N SER A 117 15.46 -20.66 -12.04
CA SER A 117 15.91 -22.01 -12.33
C SER A 117 16.22 -22.71 -11.01
N SER A 118 15.98 -24.03 -10.94
CA SER A 118 16.31 -24.86 -9.78
C SER A 118 17.80 -24.90 -9.47
N SER A 119 18.66 -24.60 -10.46
CA SER A 119 20.11 -24.50 -10.31
C SER A 119 20.63 -23.08 -10.11
N ARG A 120 19.75 -22.10 -9.85
CA ARG A 120 20.14 -20.69 -9.70
C ARG A 120 21.06 -20.48 -8.50
N THR A 121 22.19 -19.82 -8.72
CA THR A 121 23.13 -19.44 -7.66
C THR A 121 22.82 -18.07 -7.07
N LEU A 122 23.39 -17.77 -5.89
CA LEU A 122 23.30 -16.44 -5.28
C LEU A 122 23.87 -15.36 -6.19
N GLN A 123 25.00 -15.63 -6.86
CA GLN A 123 25.62 -14.67 -7.79
C GLN A 123 24.70 -14.33 -8.96
N GLN A 124 24.00 -15.35 -9.50
CA GLN A 124 23.01 -15.13 -10.55
C GLN A 124 21.81 -14.32 -10.03
N LEU A 125 21.33 -14.59 -8.82
CA LEU A 125 20.26 -13.80 -8.21
C LEU A 125 20.66 -12.33 -8.04
N ILE A 126 21.87 -12.05 -7.55
CA ILE A 126 22.38 -10.68 -7.40
C ILE A 126 22.43 -9.97 -8.75
N GLU A 127 22.94 -10.64 -9.79
CA GLU A 127 23.02 -10.07 -11.13
C GLU A 127 21.63 -9.82 -11.73
N GLN A 128 20.69 -10.75 -11.53
CA GLN A 128 19.30 -10.58 -11.93
C GLN A 128 18.63 -9.40 -11.21
N THR A 129 18.90 -9.21 -9.92
CA THR A 129 18.40 -8.06 -9.16
C THR A 129 18.97 -6.75 -9.73
N LYS A 130 20.28 -6.68 -9.97
CA LYS A 130 20.91 -5.50 -10.58
C LYS A 130 20.30 -5.18 -11.94
N LYS A 131 20.08 -6.18 -12.78
CA LYS A 131 19.40 -6.00 -14.09
C LYS A 131 17.94 -5.61 -13.94
N GLY A 132 17.25 -6.14 -12.93
CA GLY A 132 15.87 -5.75 -12.62
C GLY A 132 15.74 -4.25 -12.34
N PHE A 133 16.71 -3.66 -11.64
CA PHE A 133 16.76 -2.22 -11.40
C PHE A 133 17.33 -1.41 -12.58
N ASN A 134 18.44 -1.85 -13.17
CA ASN A 134 19.21 -1.02 -14.10
C ASN A 134 18.90 -1.30 -15.59
N GLY A 135 18.07 -2.30 -15.86
CA GLY A 135 17.86 -2.81 -17.20
C GLY A 135 18.82 -3.93 -17.57
N ASP A 136 18.46 -4.69 -18.61
CA ASP A 136 19.27 -5.80 -19.14
C ASP A 136 19.96 -5.48 -20.47
N GLY A 137 19.63 -4.34 -21.09
CA GLY A 137 20.17 -3.90 -22.38
C GLY A 137 19.59 -4.64 -23.60
N VAL A 138 18.58 -5.50 -23.42
CA VAL A 138 18.01 -6.34 -24.48
C VAL A 138 16.50 -6.17 -24.60
N GLY A 139 15.78 -6.04 -23.48
CA GLY A 139 14.32 -5.92 -23.49
C GLY A 139 13.68 -5.53 -22.16
N HIS A 140 14.46 -5.46 -21.08
CA HIS A 140 14.05 -4.91 -19.80
C HIS A 140 14.71 -3.55 -19.59
N GLU A 141 13.92 -2.49 -19.51
CA GLU A 141 14.41 -1.11 -19.35
C GLU A 141 15.00 -0.85 -17.95
N GLY A 142 14.59 -1.63 -16.95
CA GLY A 142 14.88 -1.33 -15.56
C GLY A 142 13.82 -0.41 -14.95
N VAL A 143 14.14 0.17 -13.79
CA VAL A 143 13.33 1.13 -13.07
C VAL A 143 13.66 2.52 -13.59
N SER A 144 12.77 3.08 -14.41
CA SER A 144 12.96 4.41 -15.01
C SER A 144 12.30 5.51 -14.18
N ALA A 145 12.76 6.75 -14.36
CA ALA A 145 12.16 7.92 -13.70
C ALA A 145 10.67 8.08 -14.03
N ASP A 146 10.25 7.75 -15.26
CA ASP A 146 8.85 7.78 -15.67
C ASP A 146 7.99 6.74 -14.95
N MET A 147 8.55 5.54 -14.72
CA MET A 147 7.89 4.51 -13.94
C MET A 147 7.71 4.94 -12.49
N VAL A 148 8.77 5.47 -11.86
CA VAL A 148 8.72 5.96 -10.48
C VAL A 148 7.71 7.09 -10.34
N ARG A 149 7.68 8.05 -11.28
CA ARG A 149 6.66 9.11 -11.31
C ARG A 149 5.22 8.58 -11.38
N LYS A 150 4.98 7.52 -12.15
CA LYS A 150 3.65 6.87 -12.21
C LYS A 150 3.29 6.18 -10.90
N MET A 151 4.25 5.53 -10.24
CA MET A 151 4.05 4.88 -8.93
C MET A 151 3.77 5.91 -7.83
N ILE A 152 4.51 7.02 -7.80
CA ILE A 152 4.23 8.16 -6.91
C ILE A 152 2.83 8.74 -7.18
N SER A 153 2.48 8.95 -8.45
CA SER A 153 1.15 9.44 -8.82
C SER A 153 0.02 8.49 -8.37
N HIS A 154 0.27 7.18 -8.34
CA HIS A 154 -0.68 6.22 -7.78
C HIS A 154 -0.89 6.44 -6.29
N THR A 155 0.18 6.65 -5.52
CA THR A 155 0.12 6.98 -4.08
C THR A 155 -0.60 8.30 -3.82
N HIS A 156 -0.37 9.33 -4.65
CA HIS A 156 -1.10 10.60 -4.55
C HIS A 156 -2.60 10.43 -4.74
N LYS A 157 -3.02 9.59 -5.69
CA LYS A 157 -4.45 9.27 -5.86
C LYS A 157 -5.03 8.63 -4.61
N TYR A 158 -4.29 7.70 -3.99
CA TYR A 158 -4.72 7.09 -2.74
C TYR A 158 -4.81 8.11 -1.58
N CYS A 159 -3.85 9.03 -1.48
CA CYS A 159 -3.91 10.13 -0.51
C CYS A 159 -5.12 11.05 -0.75
N ASN A 160 -5.48 11.33 -2.01
CA ASN A 160 -6.67 12.11 -2.32
C ASN A 160 -7.96 11.37 -1.94
N MET A 161 -8.03 10.06 -2.16
CA MET A 161 -9.16 9.25 -1.69
C MET A 161 -9.30 9.30 -0.16
N LEU A 162 -8.18 9.22 0.56
CA LEU A 162 -8.14 9.39 2.01
C LEU A 162 -8.67 10.77 2.46
N ILE A 163 -8.27 11.83 1.79
CA ILE A 163 -8.74 13.20 2.06
C ILE A 163 -10.25 13.30 1.90
N ASP A 164 -10.79 12.79 0.80
CA ASP A 164 -12.22 12.79 0.52
C ASP A 164 -13.01 12.00 1.58
N ASP A 165 -12.53 10.81 1.94
CA ASP A 165 -13.17 9.94 2.95
C ASP A 165 -13.13 10.53 4.37
N LEU A 166 -12.06 11.26 4.69
CA LEU A 166 -11.90 11.96 5.98
C LEU A 166 -12.65 13.30 6.02
N LEU A 167 -13.39 13.65 4.95
CA LEU A 167 -14.10 14.92 4.79
C LEU A 167 -13.18 16.15 4.91
N LEU A 168 -11.88 15.97 4.64
CA LEU A 168 -10.93 17.06 4.46
C LEU A 168 -11.21 17.74 3.12
N LYS A 169 -10.81 19.01 2.97
CA LYS A 169 -11.05 19.77 1.74
C LYS A 169 -9.78 19.82 0.90
N GLY A 170 -9.92 19.79 -0.43
CA GLY A 170 -8.79 19.99 -1.36
C GLY A 170 -8.19 18.69 -1.88
N THR A 171 -6.89 18.70 -2.16
CA THR A 171 -6.10 17.54 -2.61
C THR A 171 -4.84 17.43 -1.77
N ILE A 172 -4.04 16.38 -1.95
CA ILE A 172 -2.76 16.22 -1.26
C ILE A 172 -1.76 17.35 -1.60
N ASP A 173 -1.96 18.04 -2.72
CA ASP A 173 -1.17 19.22 -3.11
C ASP A 173 -1.62 20.52 -2.44
N ASP A 174 -2.89 20.61 -2.02
CA ASP A 174 -3.51 21.81 -1.42
C ASP A 174 -4.57 21.40 -0.39
N ILE A 175 -4.13 20.65 0.62
CA ILE A 175 -5.03 20.14 1.66
C ILE A 175 -5.44 21.29 2.57
N LYS A 176 -6.74 21.48 2.72
CA LYS A 176 -7.35 22.49 3.57
C LYS A 176 -8.00 21.82 4.75
N ASN A 177 -7.76 22.36 5.94
CA ASN A 177 -8.50 21.97 7.13
C ASN A 177 -10.00 22.09 6.87
N ALA A 178 -10.73 21.00 7.05
CA ALA A 178 -12.13 21.11 7.42
C ALA A 178 -12.19 21.72 8.83
N ASP A 179 -13.12 22.65 9.07
CA ASP A 179 -13.27 23.35 10.35
C ASP A 179 -13.26 22.34 11.52
N GLY A 180 -12.17 22.28 12.29
CA GLY A 180 -12.09 21.41 13.47
C GLY A 180 -10.75 20.72 13.74
N TYR A 181 -9.87 20.55 12.75
CA TYR A 181 -8.56 19.92 12.99
C TYR A 181 -7.51 20.98 13.39
N LYS A 182 -7.11 20.98 14.66
CA LYS A 182 -5.94 21.73 15.13
C LYS A 182 -4.72 20.84 14.96
N GLN A 183 -3.74 21.30 14.19
CA GLN A 183 -2.42 20.67 14.10
C GLN A 183 -1.91 20.49 15.53
N ALA A 184 -1.78 19.24 15.98
CA ALA A 184 -1.30 18.96 17.33
C ALA A 184 0.18 19.32 17.39
N ASP A 185 0.57 20.18 18.34
CA ASP A 185 1.96 20.50 18.62
C ASP A 185 2.73 19.19 18.86
N GLU A 186 3.88 19.08 18.18
CA GLU A 186 4.73 17.90 18.21
C GLU A 186 5.26 17.64 19.61
N LYS A 187 4.76 16.57 20.23
CA LYS A 187 5.57 15.75 21.11
C LYS A 187 5.63 14.38 20.45
N GLU A 188 6.75 14.11 19.79
CA GLU A 188 7.13 12.74 19.45
C GLU A 188 7.25 11.98 20.78
N GLU A 189 6.30 11.09 21.04
CA GLU A 189 6.50 10.02 22.02
C GLU A 189 7.21 8.92 21.23
N ASP A 190 8.55 8.90 21.35
CA ASP A 190 9.41 7.78 20.95
C ASP A 190 9.07 6.59 21.86
N ASP A 191 8.10 5.78 21.45
CA ASP A 191 7.90 4.42 21.99
C ASP A 191 8.35 3.40 20.93
N ASP A 192 9.61 3.50 20.50
CA ASP A 192 10.31 2.42 19.80
C ASP A 192 11.07 1.57 20.85
N GLU A 193 10.37 0.63 21.50
CA GLU A 193 11.03 -0.53 22.12
C GLU A 193 11.34 -1.56 21.01
N ASP A 194 12.32 -1.25 20.17
CA ASP A 194 13.02 -2.23 19.33
C ASP A 194 13.98 -3.05 20.21
N ASP A 195 13.43 -4.07 20.89
CA ASP A 195 14.20 -5.09 21.59
C ASP A 195 14.77 -6.10 20.58
N ASP A 196 15.84 -5.72 19.88
CA ASP A 196 16.61 -6.64 19.04
C ASP A 196 18.13 -6.46 19.25
N ILE A 197 18.62 -6.86 20.42
CA ILE A 197 20.04 -7.20 20.63
C ILE A 197 20.15 -8.44 21.53
N ASN A 198 20.55 -9.58 20.96
CA ASN A 198 21.90 -10.06 21.27
C ASN A 198 22.48 -11.04 20.23
N THR A 199 23.55 -10.53 19.63
CA THR A 199 24.66 -11.22 18.97
C THR A 199 25.13 -12.50 19.66
N GLY A 200 25.34 -13.55 18.86
CA GLY A 200 25.94 -14.80 19.32
C GLY A 200 26.65 -15.58 18.22
N ALA A 201 27.43 -14.90 17.38
CA ALA A 201 28.42 -15.57 16.53
C ALA A 201 29.70 -15.79 17.35
N VAL A 202 29.95 -17.04 17.78
CA VAL A 202 31.28 -17.49 18.17
C VAL A 202 31.78 -18.44 17.10
N ASN A 203 32.66 -17.94 16.24
CA ASN A 203 33.58 -18.76 15.47
C ASN A 203 34.76 -19.12 16.38
N GLY A 204 35.10 -20.41 16.43
CA GLY A 204 36.34 -20.90 17.05
C GLY A 204 36.72 -22.22 16.40
N ASN A 205 37.52 -22.14 15.34
CA ASN A 205 38.40 -23.23 14.92
C ASN A 205 39.55 -23.30 15.91
N GLU A 206 39.69 -24.43 16.60
CA GLU A 206 40.96 -25.17 16.82
C GLU A 206 40.63 -26.64 17.13
#